data_AF-A0A957I3M3-F1
#
_entry.id   AF-A0A957I3M3-F1
#
_cell.length_a   1.000
_cell.length_b   1.000
_cell.length_c   1.000
_cell.angle_alpha   90.00
_cell.angle_beta   90.00
_cell.angle_gamma   90.00
#
_symmetry.space_group_name_H-M   'P 1'
#
loop_
_entity.id
_entity.type
_entity.pdbx_description
1 polymer ?
#
loop_
_entity_poly.entity_id
_entity_poly.type
_entity_poly.pdbx_seq_one_letter_code
_entity_poly.pdbx_strand_id
1 'polypeptide(L)' 'MDELVKLVQEKTGLPESQARAAVTTVLDFLKQKLPAPVAGQIDGLLKNAGSGPDLGDLTKGLGGLLGKK' A
#
# COMPACT_ATOMS: atom_id res chain seq x y z
N MET A 1 2.12 6.28 -4.42
CA MET A 1 3.53 6.54 -4.05
C MET A 1 3.66 7.84 -3.28
N ASP A 2 3.16 8.97 -3.79
CA ASP A 2 3.38 10.28 -3.14
C ASP A 2 2.83 10.39 -1.72
N GLU A 3 1.72 9.71 -1.43
CA GLU A 3 1.16 9.65 -0.09
C GLU A 3 2.01 8.82 0.90
N LEU A 4 2.57 7.69 0.45
CA LEU A 4 3.54 6.93 1.26
C LEU A 4 4.81 7.72 1.49
N VAL A 5 5.28 8.47 0.48
CA VAL A 5 6.42 9.37 0.62
C VAL A 5 6.11 10.42 1.67
N LYS A 6 4.97 11.13 1.59
CA LYS A 6 4.55 12.10 2.59
C LYS A 6 4.43 11.52 3.99
N LEU A 7 3.85 10.32 4.13
CA LEU A 7 3.75 9.64 5.42
C LEU A 7 5.13 9.34 5.99
N VAL A 8 6.05 8.83 5.18
CA VAL A 8 7.43 8.60 5.60
C VAL A 8 8.10 9.91 5.99
N GLN A 9 7.97 10.98 5.20
CA GLN A 9 8.51 12.30 5.54
C GLN A 9 7.96 12.81 6.88
N GLU A 10 6.65 12.72 7.10
CA GLU A 10 5.99 13.18 8.33
C GLU A 10 6.45 12.39 9.56
N LYS A 11 6.64 11.07 9.43
CA LYS A 11 7.01 10.20 10.56
C LYS A 11 8.51 10.11 10.83
N THR A 12 9.34 10.37 9.82
CA THR A 12 10.80 10.19 9.91
C THR A 12 11.60 11.49 9.79
N GLY A 13 10.98 12.57 9.30
CA GLY A 13 11.65 13.83 9.00
C GLY A 13 12.54 13.78 7.76
N LEU A 14 12.50 12.70 6.97
CA LEU A 14 13.33 12.56 5.78
C LEU A 14 12.93 13.57 4.68
N PRO A 15 13.90 14.10 3.90
CA PRO A 15 13.61 14.87 2.70
C PRO A 15 12.95 13.99 1.62
N GLU A 16 12.18 14.60 0.71
CA GLU A 16 11.33 13.88 -0.24
C GLU A 16 12.09 12.86 -1.09
N SER A 17 13.29 13.23 -1.54
CA SER A 17 14.15 12.35 -2.34
C SER A 17 14.55 11.08 -1.57
N GLN A 18 14.89 11.20 -0.29
CA GLN A 18 15.25 10.06 0.56
C GLN A 18 14.02 9.25 0.97
N ALA A 19 12.90 9.90 1.27
CA ALA A 19 11.65 9.21 1.57
C ALA A 19 11.14 8.40 0.36
N ARG A 20 11.26 8.95 -0.86
CA ARG A 20 10.95 8.22 -2.08
C ARG A 20 11.86 7.03 -2.30
N ALA A 21 13.17 7.19 -2.08
CA ALA A 21 14.12 6.07 -2.16
C ALA A 21 13.81 4.96 -1.14
N ALA A 22 13.43 5.33 0.10
CA ALA A 22 13.05 4.39 1.13
C ALA A 22 11.79 3.60 0.76
N VAL A 23 10.74 4.30 0.31
CA VAL A 23 9.47 3.67 -0.13
C VAL A 23 9.73 2.71 -1.30
N THR A 24 10.49 3.11 -2.31
CA THR A 24 10.83 2.25 -3.46
C THR A 24 11.59 1.01 -3.02
N THR A 25 12.61 1.15 -2.16
CA THR A 25 13.42 0.02 -1.67
C THR A 25 12.56 -1.02 -0.95
N VAL A 26 11.64 -0.57 -0.09
CA VAL A 26 10.73 -1.47 0.64
C VAL A 26 9.74 -2.14 -0.31
N LEU A 27 9.18 -1.40 -1.26
CA LEU A 27 8.26 -1.96 -2.26
C LEU A 27 8.96 -3.00 -3.14
N ASP A 28 10.20 -2.76 -3.56
CA ASP A 28 10.96 -3.71 -4.37
C ASP A 28 11.31 -4.96 -3.58
N PHE A 29 11.69 -4.83 -2.32
CA PHE A 29 11.89 -5.97 -1.42
C PHE A 29 10.60 -6.80 -1.26
N LEU A 30 9.46 -6.13 -1.03
CA LEU A 30 8.17 -6.80 -0.91
C LEU A 30 7.77 -7.49 -2.21
N LYS A 31 7.98 -6.87 -3.37
CA LYS A 31 7.72 -7.48 -4.69
C LYS A 31 8.56 -8.73 -4.94
N GLN A 32 9.81 -8.76 -4.46
CA GLN A 32 10.68 -9.93 -4.57
C GLN A 32 10.28 -11.07 -3.61
N LYS A 33 9.68 -10.73 -2.46
CA LYS A 33 9.31 -11.70 -1.43
C LYS A 33 7.86 -12.18 -1.50
N LEU A 34 6.98 -11.39 -2.14
CA LEU A 34 5.56 -11.72 -2.25
C LEU A 34 5.28 -12.39 -3.61
N PRO A 35 4.65 -13.57 -3.63
CA PRO A 35 4.20 -14.20 -4.87
C PRO A 35 3.30 -13.25 -5.68
N ALA A 36 3.37 -13.34 -7.01
CA ALA A 36 2.66 -12.47 -7.95
C ALA A 36 1.16 -12.18 -7.63
N PRO A 37 0.36 -13.10 -7.06
CA PRO A 37 -1.02 -12.80 -6.66
C PRO A 37 -1.15 -11.71 -5.58
N VAL A 38 -0.18 -11.59 -4.68
CA VAL A 38 -0.23 -10.65 -3.55
C VAL A 38 0.31 -9.28 -3.97
N ALA A 39 1.33 -9.25 -4.82
CA ALA A 39 1.87 -8.00 -5.37
C ALA A 39 0.79 -7.21 -6.16
N GLY A 40 -0.03 -7.91 -6.95
CA GLY A 40 -1.14 -7.28 -7.67
C GLY A 40 -2.23 -6.68 -6.77
N GLN A 41 -2.46 -7.25 -5.59
CA GLN A 41 -3.40 -6.71 -4.60
C GLN A 41 -2.85 -5.46 -3.91
N ILE A 42 -1.54 -5.44 -3.61
CA ILE A 42 -0.87 -4.28 -3.02
C ILE A 42 -0.80 -3.13 -4.02
N ASP A 43 -0.48 -3.40 -5.29
CA ASP A 43 -0.51 -2.37 -6.34
C ASP A 43 -1.93 -1.82 -6.53
N GLY A 44 -2.96 -2.64 -6.40
CA GLY A 44 -4.37 -2.21 -6.41
C GLY A 44 -4.70 -1.29 -5.23
N LEU A 45 -4.29 -1.66 -4.02
CA LEU A 45 -4.42 -0.83 -2.82
C LEU A 45 -3.62 0.48 -2.91
N LEU A 46 -2.41 0.44 -3.44
CA LEU A 46 -1.51 1.59 -3.56
C LEU A 46 -1.95 2.56 -4.68
N LYS A 47 -2.56 2.05 -5.75
CA LYS A 47 -3.22 2.86 -6.78
C LYS A 47 -4.50 3.49 -6.25
N ASN A 48 -5.28 2.74 -5.46
CA ASN A 48 -6.52 3.25 -4.88
C ASN A 48 -6.29 4.12 -3.62
N ALA A 49 -5.12 4.09 -2.98
CA ALA A 49 -4.83 4.96 -1.85
C ALA A 49 -4.93 6.47 -2.20
N GLY A 50 -4.65 6.85 -3.45
CA GLY A 50 -4.82 8.22 -3.93
C GLY A 50 -6.28 8.67 -4.16
N SER A 51 -7.24 7.76 -4.07
CA SER A 51 -8.67 8.05 -4.04
C SER A 51 -9.16 7.54 -2.68
N GLY A 52 -9.21 8.43 -1.68
CA GLY A 52 -9.36 8.10 -0.26
C GLY A 52 -10.15 6.82 0.01
N PRO A 53 -9.65 5.95 0.92
CA PRO A 53 -10.02 4.54 0.96
C PRO A 53 -11.53 4.40 0.89
N ASP A 54 -12.02 3.80 -0.20
CA ASP A 54 -13.36 3.23 -0.23
C ASP A 54 -13.30 1.98 0.66
N LEU A 55 -13.22 2.24 1.97
CA LEU A 55 -13.18 1.25 3.04
C LEU A 55 -14.39 0.30 2.91
N GLY A 56 -15.46 0.75 2.23
CA GLY A 56 -16.62 -0.04 1.84
C GLY A 56 -16.30 -1.23 0.95
N ASP A 57 -15.34 -1.15 0.02
CA ASP A 57 -15.00 -2.28 -0.86
C ASP A 57 -14.02 -3.27 -0.20
N LEU A 58 -13.09 -2.77 0.62
CA LEU A 58 -12.22 -3.63 1.43
C LEU A 58 -13.00 -4.37 2.53
N THR A 59 -13.98 -3.70 3.15
CA THR A 59 -14.86 -4.31 4.18
C THR A 59 -15.90 -5.26 3.59
N LYS A 60 -16.43 -5.01 2.38
CA LYS A 60 -17.25 -6.00 1.65
C LYS A 60 -16.43 -7.21 1.23
N GLY A 61 -15.21 -6.97 0.75
CA GLY A 61 -14.24 -8.02 0.42
C GLY A 61 -13.99 -8.92 1.62
N LEU A 62 -13.54 -8.37 2.75
CA LEU A 62 -13.27 -9.10 4.00
C LEU A 62 -14.55 -9.69 4.63
N GLY A 63 -15.64 -8.92 4.68
CA GLY A 63 -16.92 -9.33 5.26
C GLY A 63 -17.57 -10.50 4.52
N GLY A 64 -17.37 -10.59 3.20
CA GLY A 64 -17.82 -11.74 2.41
C GLY A 64 -17.05 -13.04 2.70
N LEU A 65 -15.81 -12.94 3.19
CA LEU A 65 -14.97 -14.09 3.56
C LEU A 65 -15.28 -14.56 4.99
N LEU A 66 -15.66 -13.63 5.85
CA LEU A 66 -15.90 -13.85 7.27
C LEU A 66 -17.37 -14.17 7.57
N GLY A 67 -18.28 -13.81 6.66
CA GLY A 67 -19.73 -13.99 6.80
C GLY A 67 -20.32 -15.27 6.19
N LYS A 68 -19.50 -16.19 5.65
CA LYS A 68 -19.97 -17.46 5.10
C LYS A 68 -19.61 -18.63 6.02
N LYS A 69 -20.36 -18.76 7.11
CA LYS A 69 -20.64 -20.03 7.77
C LYS A 69 -22.13 -20.26 7.72
#